data_AF-A0A7X2TE77-F1
#
_entry.id   AF-A0A7X2TE77-F1
#
_cell.length_a   1.000
_cell.length_b   1.000
_cell.length_c   1.000
_cell.angle_alpha   90.00
_cell.angle_beta   90.00
_cell.angle_gamma   90.00
#
_symmetry.space_group_name_H-M   'P 1'
#
loop_
_entity.id
_entity.type
_entity.pdbx_description
1 polymer ?
#
loop_
_entity_poly.entity_id
_entity_poly.type
_entity_poly.pdbx_seq_one_letter_code
_entity_poly.pdbx_strand_id
1 'polypeptide(L)'
;MIVNKLDNDGWSIQKEPDEVLSLEEQNLAVAILWHIEDMDLLGEQGCVGNFDMYQCFYNYHTDKKYMILLGRDGEAFLRGEPVVLEAMEMTEEDRTMIA
;
A
#
# COMPACT_ATOMS: atom_id res chain seq x y z
N MET A 1 -7.64 13.01 -0.73
CA MET A 1 -6.51 12.13 -0.41
C MET A 1 -5.23 12.94 -0.42
N ILE A 2 -4.38 12.78 0.58
CA ILE A 2 -3.01 13.33 0.59
C ILE A 2 -2.05 12.18 0.30
N VAL A 3 -1.31 12.29 -0.80
CA VAL A 3 -0.27 11.33 -1.20
C VAL A 3 1.05 12.08 -1.36
N ASN A 4 2.09 11.64 -0.66
CA ASN A 4 3.43 12.21 -0.80
C ASN A 4 4.46 11.13 -1.09
N LYS A 5 5.32 11.38 -2.08
CA LYS A 5 6.53 10.60 -2.31
C LYS A 5 7.60 11.00 -1.29
N LEU A 6 8.28 10.01 -0.71
CA LEU A 6 9.34 10.17 0.27
C LEU A 6 10.73 10.03 -0.38
N ASP A 7 11.78 10.52 0.29
CA ASP A 7 13.15 10.54 -0.24
C ASP A 7 13.75 9.14 -0.48
N ASN A 8 13.20 8.10 0.15
CA ASN A 8 13.68 6.71 0.08
C ASN A 8 12.88 5.84 -0.90
N ASP A 9 12.30 6.45 -1.94
CA ASP A 9 11.33 5.82 -2.86
C ASP A 9 10.07 5.26 -2.17
N GLY A 10 9.88 5.57 -0.89
CA GLY A 10 8.68 5.29 -0.13
C GLY A 10 7.54 6.24 -0.47
N TRP A 11 6.36 5.93 0.06
CA TRP A 11 5.18 6.76 -0.08
C TRP A 11 4.51 6.97 1.27
N SER A 12 3.77 8.05 1.42
CA SER A 12 2.80 8.22 2.49
C SER A 12 1.43 8.51 1.89
N ILE A 13 0.40 7.90 2.48
CA ILE A 13 -1.00 8.10 2.10
C ILE A 13 -1.85 8.33 3.35
N GLN A 14 -2.72 9.33 3.29
CA GLN A 14 -3.71 9.61 4.33
C GLN A 14 -4.93 10.31 3.71
N LYS A 15 -6.11 10.11 4.30
CA LYS A 15 -7.27 10.94 3.96
C LYS A 15 -7.09 12.38 4.42
N GLU A 16 -7.69 13.32 3.72
CA GLU A 16 -7.81 14.71 4.20
C GLU A 16 -8.64 14.74 5.51
N PRO A 17 -8.46 15.77 6.37
CA PRO A 17 -9.17 15.87 7.66
C PRO A 17 -10.69 15.70 7.53
N ASP A 18 -11.30 16.35 6.54
CA ASP A 18 -12.75 16.38 6.29
C ASP A 18 -13.19 15.50 5.11
N GLU A 19 -12.29 14.68 4.57
CA GLU A 19 -12.61 13.79 3.45
C GLU A 19 -13.51 12.63 3.89
N VAL A 20 -14.59 12.45 3.13
CA VAL A 20 -15.51 11.33 3.23
C VAL A 20 -15.16 10.35 2.13
N LEU A 21 -14.57 9.22 2.52
CA LEU A 21 -14.18 8.15 1.59
C LEU A 21 -15.42 7.40 1.09
N SER A 22 -15.40 7.00 -0.19
CA SER A 22 -16.33 6.00 -0.70
C SER A 22 -16.16 4.66 0.04
N LEU A 23 -17.12 3.74 -0.12
CA LEU A 23 -17.05 2.43 0.52
C LEU A 23 -15.81 1.66 0.05
N GLU A 24 -15.47 1.81 -1.24
CA GLU A 24 -14.30 1.21 -1.86
C GLU A 24 -13.00 1.83 -1.35
N GLU A 25 -12.93 3.16 -1.25
CA GLU A 25 -11.73 3.86 -0.76
C GLU A 25 -11.46 3.66 0.72
N GLN A 26 -12.45 3.21 1.51
CA GLN A 26 -12.20 2.77 2.89
C GLN A 26 -11.27 1.56 2.95
N ASN A 27 -11.15 0.79 1.86
CA ASN A 27 -10.12 -0.23 1.72
C ASN A 27 -8.80 0.42 1.30
N LEU A 28 -7.82 0.44 2.21
CA LEU A 28 -6.49 1.02 1.96
C LEU A 28 -5.83 0.47 0.69
N ALA A 29 -5.99 -0.82 0.36
CA ALA A 29 -5.40 -1.38 -0.84
C ALA A 29 -5.99 -0.75 -2.11
N VAL A 30 -7.28 -0.47 -2.12
CA VAL A 30 -7.96 0.23 -3.24
C VAL A 30 -7.49 1.68 -3.29
N ALA A 31 -7.41 2.36 -2.16
CA ALA A 31 -6.92 3.73 -2.09
C ALA A 31 -5.49 3.85 -2.65
N ILE A 32 -4.61 2.89 -2.36
CA ILE A 32 -3.25 2.84 -2.89
C ILE A 32 -3.27 2.70 -4.42
N LEU A 33 -4.03 1.73 -4.96
CA LEU A 33 -4.10 1.48 -6.40
C LEU A 33 -4.67 2.67 -7.18
N TRP A 34 -5.56 3.46 -6.57
CA TRP A 34 -6.21 4.58 -7.25
C TRP A 34 -5.43 5.89 -7.15
N HIS A 35 -4.70 6.09 -6.04
CA HIS A 35 -4.11 7.40 -5.73
C HIS A 35 -2.58 7.42 -5.76
N ILE A 36 -1.91 6.26 -5.76
CA ILE A 36 -0.46 6.18 -5.95
C ILE A 36 -0.20 5.72 -7.37
N GLU A 37 0.48 6.56 -8.15
CA GLU A 37 0.80 6.27 -9.54
C GLU A 37 1.58 4.95 -9.66
N ASP A 38 1.19 4.16 -10.66
CA ASP A 38 1.96 3.01 -11.13
C ASP A 38 2.13 1.86 -10.13
N MET A 39 1.23 1.77 -9.14
CA MET A 39 1.13 0.64 -8.22
C MET A 39 0.22 -0.46 -8.77
N ASP A 40 0.73 -1.69 -8.78
CA ASP A 40 0.00 -2.91 -9.09
C ASP A 40 -0.01 -3.86 -7.89
N LEU A 41 -1.01 -4.74 -7.80
CA LEU A 41 -1.01 -5.82 -6.83
C LEU A 41 0.06 -6.85 -7.16
N LEU A 42 0.86 -7.23 -6.17
CA LEU A 42 1.88 -8.24 -6.31
C LEU A 42 1.50 -9.49 -5.51
N GLY A 43 1.28 -10.59 -6.23
CA GLY A 43 0.95 -11.90 -5.64
C GLY A 43 -0.38 -11.94 -4.90
N GLU A 44 -0.58 -13.01 -4.13
CA GLU A 44 -1.78 -13.20 -3.31
C GLU A 44 -1.62 -12.56 -1.92
N GLN A 45 -2.75 -12.35 -1.24
CA GLN A 45 -2.74 -11.94 0.16
C GLN A 45 -2.12 -13.04 1.03
N GLY A 46 -1.25 -12.64 1.96
CA GLY A 46 -0.66 -13.55 2.93
C GLY A 46 -1.04 -13.20 4.37
N CYS A 47 -0.65 -14.06 5.30
CA CYS A 47 -0.90 -13.87 6.72
C CYS A 47 0.42 -13.63 7.46
N VAL A 48 0.45 -12.59 8.30
CA VAL A 48 1.52 -12.31 9.24
C VAL A 48 1.08 -12.72 10.65
N GLY A 49 2.03 -13.16 11.48
CA GLY A 49 1.75 -13.58 12.86
C GLY A 49 0.92 -12.54 13.62
N ASN A 50 -0.06 -13.01 14.40
CA ASN A 50 -1.18 -12.26 15.01
C ASN A 50 -2.45 -12.13 14.15
N PHE A 51 -2.63 -12.97 13.11
CA PHE A 51 -3.83 -13.02 12.26
C PHE A 51 -4.09 -11.76 11.43
N ASP A 52 -3.07 -10.93 11.19
CA ASP A 52 -3.20 -9.81 10.26
C ASP A 52 -2.87 -10.27 8.84
N MET A 53 -3.64 -9.80 7.88
CA MET A 53 -3.45 -10.11 6.46
C MET A 53 -2.59 -9.03 5.82
N TYR A 54 -1.66 -9.42 4.95
CA TYR A 54 -0.85 -8.46 4.19
C TYR A 54 -1.18 -8.51 2.70
N GLN A 55 -1.02 -7.38 2.04
CA GLN A 55 -1.03 -7.26 0.59
C GLN A 55 0.28 -6.62 0.14
N CYS A 56 0.91 -7.22 -0.88
CA CYS A 56 2.07 -6.62 -1.52
C CYS A 56 1.67 -5.86 -2.77
N PHE A 57 2.43 -4.82 -3.07
CA PHE A 57 2.32 -4.01 -4.28
C PHE A 57 3.67 -3.95 -4.98
N TYR A 58 3.62 -3.76 -6.29
CA TYR A 58 4.78 -3.53 -7.14
C TYR A 58 4.61 -2.19 -7.85
N ASN A 59 5.70 -1.40 -7.93
CA ASN A 59 5.74 -0.21 -8.75
C ASN A 59 6.74 -0.38 -9.91
N TYR A 60 6.22 -0.35 -11.14
CA TYR A 60 7.03 -0.68 -12.32
C TYR A 60 8.00 0.43 -12.74
N HIS A 61 7.80 1.66 -12.28
CA HIS A 61 8.71 2.77 -12.55
C HIS A 61 9.92 2.77 -11.61
N THR A 62 9.74 2.36 -10.35
CA THR A 62 10.82 2.32 -9.36
C THR A 62 11.46 0.95 -9.21
N ASP A 63 10.87 -0.10 -9.78
CA ASP A 63 11.24 -1.52 -9.57
C ASP A 63 11.25 -1.87 -8.06
N LYS A 64 10.25 -1.37 -7.32
CA LYS A 64 10.13 -1.57 -5.87
C LYS A 64 8.87 -2.33 -5.49
N LYS A 65 9.01 -3.09 -4.40
CA LYS A 65 7.92 -3.76 -3.68
C LYS A 65 7.51 -2.93 -2.48
N TYR A 66 6.23 -3.00 -2.14
CA TYR A 66 5.67 -2.40 -0.93
C TYR A 66 4.76 -3.43 -0.26
N MET A 67 4.64 -3.38 1.06
CA MET A 67 3.76 -4.27 1.81
C MET A 67 2.94 -3.46 2.80
N ILE A 68 1.65 -3.73 2.86
CA ILE A 68 0.77 -3.21 3.91
C ILE A 68 0.20 -4.35 4.73
N LEU A 69 -0.13 -4.06 5.99
CA LEU A 69 -0.98 -4.87 6.84
C LEU A 69 -2.41 -4.34 6.77
N LEU A 70 -3.34 -5.14 6.25
CA LEU A 70 -4.72 -4.73 5.98
C LEU A 70 -5.47 -4.33 7.26
N GLY A 71 -5.24 -5.01 8.38
CA GLY A 71 -5.82 -4.65 9.66
C GLY A 71 -5.16 -3.40 10.24
N ARG A 72 -3.88 -3.53 10.62
CA ARG A 72 -3.16 -2.44 11.30
C ARG A 72 -3.13 -1.13 10.50
N ASP A 73 -2.72 -1.19 9.23
CA ASP A 73 -2.54 0.01 8.41
C ASP A 73 -3.89 0.52 7.89
N GLY A 74 -4.83 -0.39 7.60
CA GLY A 74 -6.20 -0.01 7.23
C GLY A 74 -6.92 0.76 8.33
N GLU A 75 -6.82 0.33 9.59
CA GLU A 75 -7.41 1.05 10.72
C GLU A 75 -6.78 2.43 10.93
N ALA A 76 -5.44 2.54 10.82
CA ALA A 76 -4.74 3.81 10.91
C ALA A 76 -5.22 4.79 9.82
N PHE A 77 -5.30 4.31 8.58
CA PHE A 77 -5.80 5.08 7.45
C PHE A 77 -7.24 5.59 7.66
N LEU A 78 -8.14 4.75 8.16
CA LEU A 78 -9.53 5.15 8.44
C LEU A 78 -9.64 6.22 9.54
N ARG A 79 -8.70 6.23 10.51
CA ARG A 79 -8.58 7.30 11.52
C ARG A 79 -8.00 8.60 10.97
N GLY A 80 -7.51 8.60 9.72
CA GLY A 80 -6.81 9.73 9.12
C GLY A 80 -5.35 9.86 9.52
N GLU A 81 -4.76 8.78 10.05
CA GLU A 81 -3.33 8.71 10.32
C GLU A 81 -2.57 8.42 9.01
N PRO A 82 -1.37 8.97 8.83
CA PRO A 82 -0.51 8.63 7.69
C PRO A 82 -0.06 7.19 7.75
N VAL A 83 -0.33 6.45 6.67
CA VAL A 83 0.28 5.15 6.41
C VAL A 83 1.50 5.34 5.53
N VAL A 84 2.64 4.83 5.99
CA VAL A 84 3.92 4.88 5.27
C VAL A 84 4.14 3.55 4.56
N LEU A 85 4.31 3.60 3.24
CA LEU A 85 4.70 2.48 2.40
C LEU A 85 6.22 2.49 2.24
N GLU A 86 6.89 1.59 2.93
CA GLU A 86 8.34 1.44 2.82
C GLU A 86 8.71 0.69 1.54
N ALA A 87 9.63 1.27 0.76
CA ALA A 87 10.15 0.61 -0.43
C ALA A 87 11.03 -0.57 -0.05
N MET A 88 10.79 -1.71 -0.68
CA MET A 88 11.54 -2.95 -0.53
C MET A 88 12.12 -3.37 -1.87
N GLU A 89 13.30 -4.00 -1.83
CA GLU A 89 13.85 -4.64 -3.01
C GLU A 89 13.01 -5.86 -3.42
N MET A 90 12.86 -6.03 -4.73
CA MET A 90 12.23 -7.19 -5.34
C MET A 90 13.11 -8.43 -5.17
N THR A 91 12.55 -9.52 -4.65
CA THR A 91 13.21 -10.83 -4.64
C THR A 91 13.10 -11.53 -6.01
N GLU A 92 13.87 -12.59 -6.23
CA GLU A 92 13.72 -13.40 -7.45
C GLU A 92 12.31 -13.99 -7.57
N GLU A 93 11.72 -14.43 -6.46
CA GLU A 93 10.35 -14.93 -6.42
C GLU A 93 9.34 -13.85 -6.82
N ASP A 94 9.46 -12.63 -6.28
CA ASP A 94 8.61 -11.50 -6.65
C ASP A 94 8.68 -11.21 -8.16
N ARG A 95 9.88 -11.28 -8.75
CA ARG A 95 10.07 -11.05 -10.19
C ARG A 95 9.41 -12.14 -11.04
N THR A 96 9.33 -13.38 -10.56
CA THR A 96 8.59 -14.44 -11.25
C THR A 96 7.07 -14.23 -11.24
N MET A 97 6.53 -13.45 -10.30
CA MET A 97 5.10 -13.16 -10.19
C MET A 97 4.63 -12.04 -11.13
N ILE A 98 5.55 -11.26 -11.71
CA ILE A 98 5.24 -10.14 -12.63
C ILE A 98 5.34 -10.57 -14.11
N ALA A 99 5.99 -11.70 -14.40
CA ALA A 99 6.25 -12.21 -15.74
C ALA A 99 5.06 -12.98 -16.34
#